data_AF-A0A368FIF4-F1
#
_entry.id   AF-A0A368FIF4-F1
#
_cell.length_a   1.000
_cell.length_b   1.000
_cell.length_c   1.000
_cell.angle_alpha   90.00
_cell.angle_beta   90.00
_cell.angle_gamma   90.00
#
_symmetry.space_group_name_H-M   'P 1'
#
loop_
_entity.id
_entity.type
_entity.pdbx_description
1 polymer ?
#
loop_
_entity_poly.entity_id
_entity_poly.type
_entity_poly.pdbx_seq_one_letter_code
_entity_poly.pdbx_strand_id
1 'polypeptide(L)'
;LQFWSGSELAKQFVDCLLETNAVERLSAVDAARHEWMTGERSVPIVTTRPSRPASEYNNMQRTKSTRSIRSVTRSDHGHRVDPREVDQLANDLKRAAQSTKNYGVF
;
A
#
# COMPACT_ATOMS: atom_id res chain seq x y z
N LEU A 1 20.28 18.51 8.42
CA LEU A 1 18.98 18.22 7.79
C LEU A 1 18.47 16.89 8.34
N GLN A 2 17.59 16.91 9.34
CA GLN A 2 16.98 15.69 9.88
C GLN A 2 15.58 15.57 9.27
N PHE A 3 15.46 14.80 8.18
CA PHE A 3 14.20 14.65 7.43
C PHE A 3 13.17 13.78 8.16
N TRP A 4 13.62 13.01 9.16
CA TRP A 4 12.80 12.08 9.91
C TRP A 4 12.71 12.46 11.38
N SER A 5 11.49 12.73 11.82
CA SER A 5 11.13 12.77 13.23
C SER A 5 10.38 11.46 13.53
N GLY A 6 11.04 10.53 14.22
CA GLY A 6 10.55 9.16 14.46
C GLY A 6 11.44 8.43 15.45
N SER A 7 10.91 7.41 16.16
CA SER A 7 11.76 6.51 16.94
C SER A 7 12.61 5.65 16.00
N GLU A 8 13.80 5.21 16.43
CA GLU A 8 14.68 4.39 15.60
C GLU A 8 14.01 3.07 15.17
N LEU A 9 13.15 2.51 16.03
CA LEU A 9 12.32 1.35 15.71
C LEU A 9 11.33 1.62 14.56
N ALA A 10 10.77 2.82 14.47
CA ALA A 10 9.89 3.20 13.38
C ALA A 10 10.64 3.27 12.04
N LYS A 11 11.91 3.69 12.10
CA LYS A 11 12.78 3.79 10.94
C LYS A 11 13.07 2.42 10.36
N GLN A 12 13.59 1.53 11.21
CA GLN A 12 13.91 0.15 10.86
C GLN A 12 12.68 -0.58 10.29
N PHE A 13 11.52 -0.38 10.91
CA PHE A 13 10.28 -0.96 10.41
C PHE A 13 9.94 -0.53 8.96
N VAL A 14 10.06 0.77 8.67
CA VAL A 14 9.78 1.30 7.32
C VAL A 14 10.83 0.84 6.33
N ASP A 15 12.10 0.77 6.71
CA ASP A 15 13.17 0.28 5.85
C ASP A 15 12.91 -1.18 5.43
N CYS A 16 12.47 -2.05 6.36
CA CYS A 16 12.09 -3.43 6.05
C CYS A 16 10.88 -3.55 5.11
N LEU A 17 9.99 -2.55 5.07
CA LEU A 17 8.84 -2.51 4.16
C LEU A 17 9.18 -1.92 2.79
N LEU A 18 10.17 -1.03 2.72
CA LEU A 18 10.65 -0.40 1.49
C LEU A 18 11.76 -1.20 0.80
N GLU A 19 12.00 -2.44 1.24
CA GLU A 19 12.89 -3.37 0.57
C GLU A 19 12.41 -3.67 -0.86
N THR A 20 13.32 -3.52 -1.82
CA THR A 20 13.06 -3.70 -3.26
C THR A 20 12.94 -5.19 -3.59
N ASN A 21 13.70 -6.03 -2.90
CA ASN A 21 13.58 -7.48 -3.03
C ASN A 21 12.31 -7.98 -2.32
N ALA A 22 11.32 -8.43 -3.10
CA ALA A 22 10.04 -8.89 -2.56
C ALA A 22 10.14 -10.10 -1.60
N VAL A 23 11.22 -10.89 -1.68
CA VAL A 23 11.45 -12.05 -0.79
C VAL A 23 11.97 -11.62 0.57
N GLU A 24 12.82 -10.60 0.61
CA GLU A 24 13.42 -10.03 1.83
C GLU A 24 12.49 -8.99 2.50
N ARG A 25 11.53 -8.45 1.73
CA ARG A 25 10.57 -7.49 2.23
C ARG A 25 9.68 -8.11 3.31
N LEU A 26 9.50 -7.35 4.39
CA LEU A 26 8.76 -7.80 5.56
C LEU A 26 7.33 -8.23 5.21
N SER A 27 6.97 -9.46 5.58
CA SER A 27 5.61 -9.97 5.38
C SER A 27 4.61 -9.28 6.30
N ALA A 28 3.32 -9.33 5.97
CA ALA A 28 2.29 -8.75 6.84
C ALA A 28 2.24 -9.39 8.23
N VAL A 29 2.54 -10.69 8.32
CA VAL A 29 2.56 -11.45 9.59
C VAL A 29 3.74 -11.02 10.45
N ASP A 30 4.91 -10.86 9.83
CA ASP A 30 6.13 -10.45 10.55
C ASP A 30 6.09 -8.97 10.92
N ALA A 31 5.50 -8.14 10.06
CA ALA A 31 5.26 -6.73 10.35
C ALA A 31 4.38 -6.54 11.60
N ALA A 32 3.35 -7.38 11.78
CA ALA A 32 2.49 -7.32 12.95
C ALA A 32 3.22 -7.71 14.26
N ARG A 33 4.34 -8.44 14.16
CA ARG A 33 5.16 -8.87 15.29
C ARG A 33 6.32 -7.92 15.61
N HIS A 34 6.64 -7.01 14.70
CA HIS A 34 7.76 -6.08 14.82
C HIS A 34 7.69 -5.27 16.13
N GLU A 35 8.82 -5.05 16.78
CA GLU A 35 8.90 -4.38 18.11
C GLU A 35 8.30 -2.98 18.10
N TRP A 36 8.38 -2.28 16.97
CA TRP A 36 7.69 -0.99 16.83
C TRP A 36 6.15 -1.08 16.96
N MET A 37 5.57 -2.22 16.58
CA MET A 37 4.13 -2.48 16.64
C MET A 37 3.71 -3.12 17.97
N THR A 38 4.55 -4.00 18.53
CA THR A 38 4.25 -4.82 19.70
C THR A 38 4.84 -4.30 21.01
N GLY A 39 5.87 -3.45 20.95
CA GLY A 39 6.53 -2.88 22.11
C GLY A 39 5.61 -2.02 22.96
N GLU A 40 5.96 -1.84 24.24
CA GLU A 40 5.20 -0.99 25.13
C GLU A 40 5.09 0.43 24.54
N ARG A 41 3.84 0.86 24.29
CA ARG A 41 3.54 2.26 23.98
C ARG A 41 3.86 3.08 25.22
N SER A 42 5.10 3.53 25.32
CA SER A 42 5.59 4.44 26.34
C SER A 42 4.93 5.79 26.13
N VAL A 43 3.70 5.91 26.63
CA VAL A 43 2.87 7.11 26.68
C VAL A 43 2.47 7.60 25.28
N PRO A 44 1.26 8.15 25.06
CA PRO A 44 1.04 8.93 23.85
C PRO A 44 2.01 10.11 23.90
N ILE A 45 3.12 10.00 23.18
CA ILE A 45 4.00 11.12 22.86
C ILE A 45 3.20 12.03 21.92
N VAL A 46 2.26 12.78 22.49
CA VAL A 46 1.80 14.07 21.95
C VAL A 46 2.92 15.06 22.22
N THR A 47 4.14 14.74 21.77
CA THR A 47 5.05 15.81 21.40
C THR A 47 4.39 16.39 20.18
N THR A 48 3.96 17.64 20.30
CA THR A 48 3.64 18.55 19.21
C THR A 48 4.86 18.64 18.30
N ARG A 49 5.11 17.57 17.54
CA ARG A 49 6.08 17.60 16.46
C ARG A 49 5.55 18.65 15.49
N PRO A 50 6.41 19.56 14.99
CA PRO A 50 6.08 20.30 13.79
C PRO A 50 6.03 19.29 12.65
N SER A 51 4.94 18.54 12.55
CA SER A 51 4.59 17.85 11.34
C SER A 51 4.27 18.95 10.33
N ARG A 52 4.90 18.88 9.16
CA ARG A 52 4.41 19.69 8.04
C ARG A 52 2.92 19.38 7.91
N PRO A 53 2.05 20.40 7.84
CA PRO A 53 0.63 20.15 7.82
C PRO A 53 0.33 19.28 6.60
N ALA A 54 -0.38 18.17 6.83
CA ALA A 54 -0.72 17.20 5.78
C ALA A 54 -1.47 17.84 4.59
N SER A 55 -1.99 19.07 4.77
CA SER A 55 -2.54 19.93 3.72
C SER A 55 -1.55 20.28 2.61
N GLU A 56 -0.24 20.31 2.86
CA GLU A 56 0.77 20.55 1.80
C GLU A 56 0.83 19.38 0.79
N TYR A 57 0.50 18.16 1.21
CA TYR A 57 0.52 16.97 0.37
C TYR A 57 -0.87 16.59 -0.16
N ASN A 58 -1.94 17.11 0.44
CA ASN A 58 -3.30 16.72 0.13
C ASN A 58 -4.20 17.95 -0.02
N ASN A 59 -4.30 18.46 -1.24
CA ASN A 59 -5.21 19.56 -1.59
C ASN A 59 -6.69 19.12 -1.65
N MET A 60 -6.97 17.83 -1.38
CA MET A 60 -8.32 17.29 -1.46
C MET A 60 -9.06 17.52 -0.15
N GLN A 61 -10.14 18.29 -0.20
CA GLN A 61 -11.09 18.42 0.90
C GLN A 61 -11.55 17.02 1.32
N ARG A 62 -11.38 16.71 2.62
CA ARG A 62 -11.74 15.40 3.19
C ARG A 62 -13.27 15.22 3.13
N THR A 63 -13.77 14.57 2.08
CA THR A 63 -15.18 14.22 1.97
C THR A 63 -15.49 12.96 2.80
N LYS A 64 -16.68 12.92 3.43
CA LYS A 64 -17.11 11.79 4.28
C LYS A 64 -17.31 10.47 3.51
N SER A 65 -17.33 10.51 2.18
CA SER A 65 -17.49 9.35 1.30
C SER A 65 -16.47 9.39 0.16
N THR A 66 -15.36 8.66 0.32
CA THR A 66 -14.45 8.33 -0.79
C THR A 66 -14.95 7.15 -1.62
N ARG A 67 -16.06 6.52 -1.20
CA ARG A 67 -16.62 5.31 -1.82
C ARG A 67 -17.12 5.58 -3.24
N SER A 68 -17.69 6.76 -3.49
CA SER A 68 -18.15 7.18 -4.83
C SER A 68 -17.00 7.37 -5.83
N ILE A 69 -15.80 7.77 -5.38
CA ILE A 69 -14.60 7.92 -6.22
C ILE A 69 -13.88 6.56 -6.41
N ARG A 70 -14.28 5.51 -5.69
CA ARG A 70 -13.76 4.14 -5.77
C ARG A 70 -14.78 3.16 -6.38
N SER A 71 -15.74 3.68 -7.17
CA SER A 71 -16.67 2.84 -7.94
C SER A 71 -15.92 2.01 -8.99
N VAL A 72 -16.58 0.97 -9.50
CA VAL A 72 -16.08 0.04 -10.54
C VAL A 72 -15.73 0.77 -11.85
N THR A 73 -16.24 2.00 -12.03
CA THR A 73 -15.91 2.93 -13.12
C THR A 73 -15.10 4.12 -12.58
N ARG A 74 -13.89 3.88 -12.11
CA ARG A 74 -12.97 4.99 -11.80
C ARG A 74 -12.56 5.65 -13.12
N SER A 75 -12.31 6.96 -13.11
CA SER A 75 -11.73 7.62 -14.27
C SER A 75 -10.27 7.19 -14.40
N ASP A 76 -9.90 6.69 -15.58
CA ASP A 76 -8.55 6.22 -15.92
C ASP A 76 -7.61 7.39 -16.27
N HIS A 77 -8.16 8.61 -16.31
CA HIS A 77 -7.42 9.80 -16.72
C HIS A 77 -6.25 10.07 -15.77
N GLY A 78 -5.03 9.95 -16.29
CA GLY A 78 -3.79 10.11 -15.53
C GLY A 78 -3.36 8.90 -14.71
N HIS A 79 -4.08 7.76 -14.79
CA HIS A 79 -3.66 6.54 -14.12
C HIS A 79 -2.46 5.92 -14.85
N ARG A 80 -1.33 5.82 -14.15
CA ARG A 80 -0.13 5.15 -14.67
C ARG A 80 -0.32 3.65 -14.47
N VAL A 81 -0.39 2.91 -15.58
CA VAL A 81 -0.46 1.46 -15.58
C VAL A 81 0.95 0.91 -15.78
N ASP A 82 1.36 -0.07 -14.97
CA ASP A 82 2.61 -0.80 -15.21
C ASP A 82 2.40 -1.79 -16.37
N PRO A 83 3.17 -1.69 -17.47
CA PRO A 83 3.07 -2.62 -18.59
C PRO A 83 3.20 -4.10 -18.19
N ARG A 84 3.99 -4.39 -17.15
CA ARG A 84 4.21 -5.78 -16.67
C ARG A 84 2.95 -6.38 -16.07
N GLU A 85 2.18 -5.57 -15.35
CA GLU A 85 0.89 -5.99 -14.77
C GLU A 85 -0.14 -6.26 -15.88
N VAL A 86 -0.09 -5.48 -16.97
CA VAL A 86 -0.94 -5.70 -18.15
C VAL A 86 -0.62 -7.02 -18.83
N ASP A 87 0.67 -7.32 -19.03
CA ASP A 87 1.10 -8.57 -19.63
C ASP A 87 0.71 -9.78 -18.78
N GLN A 88 0.86 -9.69 -17.46
CA GLN A 88 0.45 -10.74 -16.54
C GLN A 88 -1.06 -10.97 -16.58
N LEU A 89 -1.85 -9.88 -16.54
CA LEU A 89 -3.31 -9.95 -16.66
C LEU A 89 -3.75 -10.57 -18.00
N ALA A 90 -3.11 -10.20 -19.11
CA ALA A 90 -3.42 -10.74 -20.43
C ALA A 90 -3.15 -12.26 -20.51
N ASN A 91 -2.06 -12.72 -19.88
CA ASN A 91 -1.73 -14.14 -19.80
C ASN A 91 -2.70 -14.91 -18.90
N ASP A 92 -3.10 -14.34 -17.77
CA ASP A 92 -4.09 -14.93 -16.87
C ASP A 92 -5.47 -15.01 -17.53
N LEU A 93 -5.88 -13.99 -18.28
CA LEU A 93 -7.15 -13.98 -19.02
C LEU A 93 -7.16 -15.07 -20.11
N LYS A 94 -6.05 -15.23 -20.85
CA LYS A 94 -5.89 -16.30 -21.84
C LYS A 94 -6.00 -17.68 -21.17
N ARG A 95 -5.37 -17.86 -20.00
CA ARG A 95 -5.42 -19.11 -19.24
C ARG A 95 -6.84 -19.39 -18.73
N ALA A 96 -7.54 -18.39 -18.20
CA ALA A 96 -8.93 -18.52 -17.75
C ALA A 96 -9.89 -18.86 -18.91
N ALA A 97 -9.74 -18.20 -20.06
CA ALA A 97 -10.54 -18.46 -21.26
C ALA A 97 -10.29 -19.85 -21.88
N GLN A 98 -9.07 -20.39 -21.73
CA GLN A 98 -8.77 -21.78 -22.10
C GLN A 98 -9.36 -22.77 -21.10
N SER A 99 -9.37 -22.44 -19.81
CA SER A 99 -9.97 -23.28 -18.76
C SER A 99 -11.49 -23.41 -18.91
N THR A 100 -12.19 -22.37 -19.38
CA THR A 100 -13.64 -22.41 -19.60
C THR A 100 -14.06 -23.29 -20.79
N LYS A 101 -13.15 -23.64 -21.70
CA LYS A 101 -13.45 -24.58 -22.81
C LYS A 101 -13.58 -26.04 -22.37
N ASN A 102 -13.19 -26.38 -21.14
CA ASN A 102 -13.24 -27.75 -20.61
C ASN A 102 -14.47 -28.03 -19.70
N TYR A 103 -15.32 -27.03 -19.43
CA TYR A 103 -16.54 -27.19 -18.61
C TYR A 103 -17.83 -27.17 -19.45
N GLY A 104 -17.74 -27.57 -20.71
CA GLY A 104 -18.86 -27.56 -21.66
C GLY A 104 -18.88 -28.80 -22.54
N VAL A 105 -18.94 -29.99 -21.95
CA VAL A 105 -19.39 -31.21 -22.62
C VAL A 105 -20.26 -31.98 -21.64
N PHE A 106 -21.59 -31.89 -21.83
CA PHE A 106 -22.50 -32.99 -21.52
C PHE A 106 -22.32 -34.07 -22.58
#